data_AF-A0A328AFB8-F1
#
_entry.id   AF-A0A328AFB8-F1
#
_cell.length_a   1.000
_cell.length_b   1.000
_cell.length_c   1.000
_cell.angle_alpha   90.00
_cell.angle_beta   90.00
_cell.angle_gamma   90.00
#
_symmetry.space_group_name_H-M   'P 1'
#
loop_
_entity.id
_entity.type
_entity.pdbx_description
1 polymer ?
#
loop_
_entity_poly.entity_id
_entity_poly.type
_entity_poly.pdbx_seq_one_letter_code
_entity_poly.pdbx_strand_id
1 'polypeptide(L)'
;MSGVVSSGALSGTLLLLSLAGLALAACDEAKPRPPVPAEGQPPPGPRDAAAAAKRAEAEASLSKESLPDTVAWAKPYVGEKLDRLFPKRDGACVGNTDLVTQRYGGEAPGVRVLGWAWDPAARKPLQHMLLSDERGTIVGAGETGAERTDVTAVRKDVTSHLTGWLGYTAKTRGEVDGWALMPDGKTLCPLGHLTL
;
A
#
# COMPACT_ATOMS: atom_id res chain seq x y z
N MET A 1 -17.55 -54.43 -22.89
CA MET A 1 -19.01 -54.50 -23.11
C MET A 1 -19.39 -53.26 -23.87
N SER A 2 -19.75 -53.48 -25.13
CA SER A 2 -20.09 -52.49 -26.13
C SER A 2 -21.54 -52.03 -25.95
N GLY A 3 -21.83 -50.83 -26.42
CA GLY A 3 -23.14 -50.46 -26.93
C GLY A 3 -23.63 -49.09 -26.47
N VAL A 4 -24.36 -48.31 -27.24
CA VAL A 4 -24.76 -48.34 -28.66
C VAL A 4 -25.14 -46.89 -28.99
N VAL A 5 -24.80 -46.46 -30.20
CA VAL A 5 -25.19 -45.22 -30.87
C VAL A 5 -26.68 -45.27 -31.23
N SER A 6 -27.44 -44.18 -31.15
CA SER A 6 -28.43 -43.91 -32.21
C SER A 6 -28.90 -42.46 -32.30
N SER A 7 -29.00 -42.03 -33.55
CA SER A 7 -29.36 -40.71 -34.06
C SER A 7 -30.86 -40.62 -34.38
N GLY A 8 -31.40 -39.39 -34.39
CA GLY A 8 -32.63 -39.00 -35.11
C GLY A 8 -32.61 -37.48 -35.30
N ALA A 9 -32.47 -36.95 -36.53
CA ALA A 9 -33.54 -36.62 -37.48
C ALA A 9 -34.46 -35.47 -36.99
N LEU A 10 -34.94 -34.51 -37.77
CA LEU A 10 -34.68 -33.88 -39.07
C LEU A 10 -35.73 -32.74 -39.15
N SER A 11 -35.41 -31.64 -39.86
CA SER A 11 -36.37 -30.73 -40.53
C SER A 11 -37.32 -29.82 -39.71
N GLY A 12 -37.39 -28.55 -40.12
CA GLY A 12 -38.67 -27.82 -40.12
C GLY A 12 -38.64 -26.33 -39.71
N THR A 13 -38.14 -25.46 -40.60
CA THR A 13 -38.72 -24.17 -41.03
C THR A 13 -39.60 -23.33 -40.06
N LEU A 14 -39.20 -22.08 -39.75
CA LEU A 14 -39.76 -20.81 -40.30
C LEU A 14 -39.42 -19.59 -39.41
N LEU A 15 -39.20 -18.45 -40.10
CA LEU A 15 -38.96 -17.09 -39.62
C LEU A 15 -39.90 -16.64 -38.49
N LEU A 16 -39.39 -15.77 -37.61
CA LEU A 16 -40.02 -14.49 -37.27
C LEU A 16 -38.99 -13.51 -36.67
N LEU A 17 -38.91 -12.33 -37.29
CA LEU A 17 -38.18 -11.16 -36.80
C LEU A 17 -38.67 -10.75 -35.41
N SER A 18 -37.78 -10.29 -34.55
CA SER A 18 -38.08 -9.25 -33.56
C SER A 18 -36.79 -8.53 -33.16
N LEU A 19 -36.63 -7.30 -33.66
CA LEU A 19 -35.73 -6.30 -33.10
C LEU A 19 -36.16 -6.00 -31.67
N ALA A 20 -35.23 -6.05 -30.72
CA ALA A 20 -35.40 -5.43 -29.41
C ALA A 20 -34.06 -4.85 -28.92
N GLY A 21 -33.91 -3.55 -29.17
CA GLY A 21 -33.35 -2.56 -28.24
C GLY A 21 -31.95 -2.79 -27.69
N LEU A 22 -30.96 -2.16 -28.33
CA LEU A 22 -29.76 -1.69 -27.64
C LEU A 22 -30.17 -0.72 -26.51
N ALA A 23 -29.96 -1.12 -25.27
CA ALA A 23 -29.88 -0.21 -24.13
C ALA A 23 -28.44 -0.23 -23.60
N LEU A 24 -27.52 0.37 -24.36
CA LEU A 24 -26.23 0.82 -23.82
C LEU A 24 -26.51 2.11 -23.03
N ALA A 25 -27.00 1.96 -21.80
CA ALA A 25 -26.93 3.02 -20.82
C ALA A 25 -25.46 3.16 -20.41
N ALA A 26 -24.75 4.05 -21.12
CA ALA A 26 -23.45 4.54 -20.70
C ALA A 26 -23.63 5.30 -19.37
N CYS A 27 -23.39 4.61 -18.26
CA CYS A 27 -23.09 5.25 -16.99
C CYS A 27 -21.67 5.81 -17.08
N ASP A 28 -21.50 6.91 -17.81
CA ASP A 28 -20.27 7.69 -17.76
C ASP A 28 -20.33 8.46 -16.42
N GLU A 29 -19.51 8.03 -15.46
CA GLU A 29 -19.34 8.77 -14.20
C GLU A 29 -18.97 10.22 -14.52
N ALA A 30 -19.60 11.17 -13.83
CA ALA A 30 -19.36 12.58 -14.06
C ALA A 30 -17.88 12.90 -13.83
N LYS A 31 -17.14 13.15 -14.93
CA LYS A 31 -15.75 13.61 -14.87
C LYS A 31 -15.67 14.85 -13.96
N PRO A 32 -14.75 14.88 -12.97
CA PRO A 32 -14.51 16.07 -12.17
C PRO A 32 -14.23 17.26 -13.09
N ARG A 33 -14.99 18.35 -12.93
CA ARG A 33 -14.70 19.59 -13.66
C ARG A 33 -13.49 20.26 -13.02
N PRO A 34 -12.54 20.78 -13.81
CA PRO A 34 -11.46 21.57 -13.25
C PRO A 34 -12.03 22.81 -12.53
N PRO A 35 -11.35 23.31 -11.48
CA PRO A 35 -11.78 24.51 -10.78
C PRO A 35 -11.83 25.70 -11.75
N VAL A 36 -12.92 26.47 -11.68
CA VAL A 36 -13.11 27.69 -12.47
C VAL A 36 -12.22 28.79 -11.87
N PRO A 37 -11.38 29.48 -12.65
CA PRO A 37 -10.57 30.59 -12.15
C PRO A 37 -11.43 31.69 -11.53
N ALA A 38 -10.90 32.38 -10.52
CA ALA A 38 -11.53 33.58 -10.00
C ALA A 38 -11.64 34.65 -11.10
N GLU A 39 -12.74 35.42 -11.07
CA GLU A 39 -13.07 36.40 -12.10
C GLU A 39 -11.91 37.43 -12.25
N GLY A 40 -11.38 37.56 -13.47
CA GLY A 40 -10.28 38.48 -13.80
C GLY A 40 -8.87 37.87 -13.82
N GLN A 41 -8.69 36.61 -13.43
CA GLN A 41 -7.41 35.91 -13.63
C GLN A 41 -7.35 35.23 -15.02
N PRO A 42 -6.25 35.40 -15.78
CA PRO A 42 -6.05 34.61 -16.98
C PRO A 42 -6.05 33.12 -16.62
N PRO A 43 -6.61 32.25 -17.50
CA PRO A 43 -6.66 30.82 -17.22
C PRO A 43 -5.25 30.27 -16.96
N PRO A 44 -5.09 29.31 -16.05
CA PRO A 44 -3.80 28.70 -15.76
C PRO A 44 -3.20 28.13 -17.05
N GLY A 45 -1.87 28.29 -17.21
CA GLY A 45 -1.17 27.69 -18.33
C GLY A 45 -1.33 26.16 -18.32
N PRO A 46 -1.16 25.46 -19.46
CA PRO A 46 -1.38 24.01 -19.54
C PRO A 46 -0.60 23.20 -18.49
N ARG A 47 0.60 23.65 -18.11
CA ARG A 47 1.43 23.02 -17.05
C ARG A 47 0.81 23.20 -15.67
N ASP A 48 0.30 24.39 -15.37
CA ASP A 48 -0.32 24.70 -14.08
C ASP A 48 -1.66 23.97 -13.92
N ALA A 49 -2.43 23.90 -15.01
CA ALA A 49 -3.67 23.12 -15.05
C ALA A 49 -3.41 21.62 -14.83
N ALA A 50 -2.37 21.05 -15.46
CA ALA A 50 -1.98 19.66 -15.25
C ALA A 50 -1.49 19.42 -13.81
N ALA A 51 -0.73 20.34 -13.23
CA ALA A 51 -0.29 20.25 -11.85
C ALA A 51 -1.46 20.33 -10.86
N ALA A 52 -2.43 21.21 -11.13
CA ALA A 52 -3.65 21.33 -10.33
C ALA A 52 -4.52 20.07 -10.41
N ALA A 53 -4.69 19.50 -11.61
CA ALA A 53 -5.42 18.24 -11.79
C ALA A 53 -4.77 17.10 -11.00
N LYS A 54 -3.44 16.94 -11.10
CA LYS A 54 -2.69 15.93 -10.32
C LYS A 54 -2.84 16.12 -8.81
N ARG A 55 -2.87 17.36 -8.32
CA ARG A 55 -3.11 17.66 -6.89
C ARG A 55 -4.53 17.28 -6.49
N ALA A 56 -5.53 17.64 -7.29
CA ALA A 56 -6.92 17.31 -7.02
C ALA A 56 -7.15 15.79 -7.01
N GLU A 57 -6.53 15.04 -7.93
CA GLU A 57 -6.54 13.58 -7.95
C GLU A 57 -5.87 13.00 -6.70
N ALA A 58 -4.71 13.54 -6.29
CA ALA A 58 -4.02 13.11 -5.08
C ALA A 58 -4.87 13.38 -3.82
N GLU A 59 -5.49 14.54 -3.71
CA GLU A 59 -6.40 14.90 -2.61
C GLU A 59 -7.64 13.99 -2.61
N ALA A 60 -8.22 13.70 -3.77
CA ALA A 60 -9.35 12.79 -3.90
C ALA A 60 -8.99 11.32 -3.55
N SER A 61 -7.72 10.93 -3.66
CA SER A 61 -7.23 9.60 -3.28
C SER A 61 -7.00 9.42 -1.77
N LEU A 62 -7.08 10.50 -0.99
CA LEU A 62 -6.93 10.42 0.47
C LEU A 62 -8.17 9.77 1.10
N SER A 63 -7.93 8.84 2.02
CA SER A 63 -8.99 8.36 2.91
C SER A 63 -9.48 9.51 3.79
N LYS A 64 -10.79 9.57 4.05
CA LYS A 64 -11.38 10.52 5.02
C LYS A 64 -11.08 10.13 6.46
N GLU A 65 -10.56 8.94 6.69
CA GLU A 65 -10.17 8.44 8.00
C GLU A 65 -8.91 9.16 8.50
N SER A 66 -8.80 9.27 9.82
CA SER A 66 -7.57 9.67 10.50
C SER A 66 -6.60 8.49 10.59
N LEU A 67 -5.32 8.80 10.64
CA LEU A 67 -4.27 7.83 10.95
C LEU A 67 -4.57 7.18 12.31
N PRO A 68 -4.45 5.84 12.42
CA PRO A 68 -4.56 5.17 13.72
C PRO A 68 -3.52 5.66 14.71
N ASP A 69 -3.81 5.52 16.00
CA ASP A 69 -2.84 5.79 17.06
C ASP A 69 -1.58 4.93 16.89
N THR A 70 -0.45 5.50 17.32
CA THR A 70 0.81 4.75 17.37
C THR A 70 0.67 3.54 18.29
N VAL A 71 1.09 2.38 17.78
CA VAL A 71 1.13 1.11 18.52
C VAL A 71 1.86 1.28 19.87
N ALA A 72 1.31 0.66 20.93
CA ALA A 72 1.68 0.98 22.31
C ALA A 72 3.17 0.81 22.60
N TRP A 73 3.80 -0.24 22.05
CA TRP A 73 5.22 -0.53 22.25
C TRP A 73 6.14 0.54 21.65
N ALA A 74 5.68 1.26 20.62
CA ALA A 74 6.48 2.22 19.86
C ALA A 74 6.35 3.67 20.36
N LYS A 75 5.38 3.95 21.23
CA LYS A 75 5.20 5.27 21.86
C LYS A 75 6.49 5.87 22.46
N PRO A 76 7.38 5.12 23.15
CA PRO A 76 8.63 5.69 23.67
C PRO A 76 9.69 5.97 22.59
N TYR A 77 9.49 5.55 21.34
CA TYR A 77 10.46 5.68 20.26
C TYR A 77 10.09 6.76 19.25
N VAL A 78 8.79 6.98 18.98
CA VAL A 78 8.38 7.99 17.99
C VAL A 78 8.81 9.39 18.44
N GLY A 79 9.44 10.13 17.52
CA GLY A 79 10.05 11.44 17.76
C GLY A 79 11.53 11.38 18.14
N GLU A 80 12.07 10.20 18.43
CA GLU A 80 13.45 10.03 18.89
C GLU A 80 14.44 9.77 17.76
N LYS A 81 15.73 10.00 18.04
CA LYS A 81 16.82 9.68 17.10
C LYS A 81 17.19 8.21 17.16
N LEU A 82 17.25 7.57 15.99
CA LEU A 82 17.72 6.19 15.84
C LEU A 82 19.08 5.98 16.49
N ASP A 83 20.07 6.82 16.17
CA ASP A 83 21.45 6.69 16.67
C ASP A 83 21.55 6.79 18.19
N ARG A 84 20.60 7.45 18.84
CA ARG A 84 20.52 7.56 20.30
C ARG A 84 20.04 6.27 20.95
N LEU A 85 19.05 5.62 20.34
CA LEU A 85 18.37 4.46 20.90
C LEU A 85 18.98 3.13 20.45
N PHE A 86 19.45 3.08 19.21
CA PHE A 86 19.87 1.87 18.52
C PHE A 86 21.26 2.08 17.89
N PRO A 87 22.34 1.96 18.68
CA PRO A 87 23.70 2.18 18.17
C PRO A 87 24.15 1.10 17.18
N LYS A 88 23.44 -0.03 17.10
CA LYS A 88 23.72 -1.14 16.17
C LYS A 88 22.61 -1.25 15.11
N ARG A 89 23.02 -1.27 13.84
CA ARG A 89 22.12 -1.30 12.66
C ARG A 89 22.54 -2.35 11.64
N ASP A 90 23.28 -3.34 12.10
CA ASP A 90 23.87 -4.44 11.36
C ASP A 90 23.18 -5.78 11.70
N GLY A 91 21.94 -5.72 12.18
CA GLY A 91 21.13 -6.89 12.49
C GLY A 91 20.98 -7.81 11.29
N ALA A 92 21.24 -9.10 11.48
CA ALA A 92 21.12 -10.10 10.43
C ALA A 92 19.64 -10.46 10.21
N CYS A 93 19.03 -9.85 9.19
CA CYS A 93 17.71 -10.23 8.70
C CYS A 93 17.60 -9.99 7.19
N VAL A 94 16.48 -10.40 6.60
CA VAL A 94 16.13 -10.08 5.21
C VAL A 94 14.72 -9.50 5.17
N GLY A 95 14.50 -8.51 4.31
CA GLY A 95 13.19 -7.88 4.19
C GLY A 95 13.21 -6.71 3.22
N ASN A 96 12.04 -6.08 3.07
CA ASN A 96 11.90 -4.87 2.27
C ASN A 96 10.74 -3.98 2.77
N THR A 97 10.90 -2.68 2.58
CA THR A 97 9.86 -1.65 2.65
C THR A 97 9.30 -1.49 1.24
N ASP A 98 8.05 -1.92 1.02
CA ASP A 98 7.56 -2.10 -0.34
C ASP A 98 6.81 -0.88 -0.87
N LEU A 99 5.70 -0.49 -0.24
CA LEU A 99 4.82 0.53 -0.81
C LEU A 99 3.88 1.18 0.22
N VAL A 100 3.35 2.35 -0.15
CA VAL A 100 2.24 3.01 0.54
C VAL A 100 0.93 2.33 0.13
N THR A 101 0.22 1.73 1.08
CA THR A 101 -1.09 1.07 0.83
C THR A 101 -2.28 1.98 1.09
N GLN A 102 -2.11 3.04 1.89
CA GLN A 102 -3.18 3.97 2.22
C GLN A 102 -2.59 5.32 2.62
N ARG A 103 -3.26 6.40 2.21
CA ARG A 103 -3.01 7.77 2.69
C ARG A 103 -4.24 8.25 3.45
N TYR A 104 -4.02 8.80 4.63
CA TYR A 104 -5.05 9.31 5.53
C TYR A 104 -5.09 10.84 5.40
N GLY A 105 -6.29 11.38 5.17
CA GLY A 105 -6.58 12.80 5.04
C GLY A 105 -7.57 13.33 6.08
N GLY A 106 -7.92 12.52 7.09
CA GLY A 106 -8.72 12.96 8.24
C GLY A 106 -7.96 13.96 9.14
N GLU A 107 -8.47 14.17 10.35
CA GLU A 107 -7.92 15.14 11.32
C GLU A 107 -6.45 14.87 11.67
N ALA A 108 -6.04 13.60 11.67
CA ALA A 108 -4.64 13.19 11.77
C ALA A 108 -4.18 12.59 10.43
N PRO A 109 -3.55 13.36 9.54
CA PRO A 109 -3.09 12.85 8.27
C PRO A 109 -1.85 11.95 8.45
N GLY A 110 -1.64 11.04 7.50
CA GLY A 110 -0.51 10.13 7.54
C GLY A 110 -0.56 9.06 6.45
N VAL A 111 0.29 8.06 6.55
CA VAL A 111 0.38 6.96 5.57
C VAL A 111 0.49 5.61 6.27
N ARG A 112 -0.08 4.59 5.61
CA ARG A 112 0.18 3.18 5.92
C ARG A 112 1.16 2.61 4.90
N VAL A 113 2.26 2.07 5.40
CA VAL A 113 3.32 1.42 4.63
C VAL A 113 3.21 -0.10 4.81
N LEU A 114 3.38 -0.84 3.73
CA LEU A 114 3.49 -2.29 3.72
C LEU A 114 4.94 -2.67 3.44
N GLY A 115 5.40 -3.72 4.11
CA GLY A 115 6.66 -4.39 3.79
C GLY A 115 6.66 -5.84 4.28
N TRP A 116 7.85 -6.42 4.38
CA TRP A 116 8.07 -7.73 5.00
C TRP A 116 9.44 -7.80 5.68
N ALA A 117 9.58 -8.66 6.68
CA ALA A 117 10.84 -8.84 7.40
C ALA A 117 10.95 -10.26 8.01
N TRP A 118 12.11 -10.87 7.86
CA TRP A 118 12.38 -12.27 8.22
C TRP A 118 13.72 -12.42 8.93
N ASP A 119 13.70 -13.11 10.06
CA ASP A 119 14.90 -13.58 10.75
C ASP A 119 15.27 -14.98 10.24
N PRO A 120 16.36 -15.12 9.45
CA PRO A 120 16.77 -16.41 8.91
C PRO A 120 17.30 -17.38 9.98
N ALA A 121 17.86 -16.87 11.08
CA ALA A 121 18.40 -17.69 12.15
C ALA A 121 17.27 -18.29 13.00
N ALA A 122 16.28 -17.47 13.36
CA ALA A 122 15.11 -17.92 14.11
C ALA A 122 14.05 -18.60 13.23
N ARG A 123 14.13 -18.43 11.90
CA ARG A 123 13.13 -18.85 10.92
C ARG A 123 11.74 -18.33 11.24
N LYS A 124 11.65 -17.03 11.55
CA LYS A 124 10.41 -16.37 12.00
C LYS A 124 10.31 -14.94 11.45
N PRO A 125 9.09 -14.39 11.30
CA PRO A 125 8.89 -12.97 11.05
C PRO A 125 9.42 -12.12 12.22
N LEU A 126 10.02 -10.97 11.89
CA LEU A 126 10.38 -9.97 12.90
C LEU A 126 9.13 -9.20 13.32
N GLN A 127 8.94 -9.03 14.62
CA GLN A 127 7.65 -8.60 15.17
C GLN A 127 7.40 -7.10 15.06
N HIS A 128 8.45 -6.29 15.17
CA HIS A 128 8.36 -4.85 15.36
C HIS A 128 9.19 -4.11 14.32
N MET A 129 8.58 -3.10 13.69
CA MET A 129 9.21 -2.26 12.67
C MET A 129 9.17 -0.81 13.10
N LEU A 130 10.23 -0.08 12.76
CA LEU A 130 10.34 1.36 12.91
C LEU A 130 10.51 1.99 11.53
N LEU A 131 9.97 3.20 11.37
CA LEU A 131 10.16 4.04 10.20
C LEU A 131 10.92 5.29 10.62
N SER A 132 11.99 5.65 9.92
CA SER A 132 12.72 6.89 10.18
C SER A 132 12.73 7.83 8.98
N ASP A 133 12.76 9.12 9.25
CA ASP A 133 12.97 10.14 8.23
C ASP A 133 14.44 10.26 7.81
N GLU A 134 14.71 11.12 6.82
CA GLU A 134 16.04 11.42 6.31
C GLU A 134 17.02 12.00 7.36
N ARG A 135 16.50 12.42 8.52
CA ARG A 135 17.29 12.94 9.64
C ARG A 135 17.53 11.87 10.70
N GLY A 136 17.13 10.62 10.45
CA GLY A 136 17.22 9.52 11.40
C GLY A 136 16.27 9.66 12.59
N THR A 137 15.21 10.45 12.47
CA THR A 137 14.15 10.57 13.49
C THR A 137 13.11 9.49 13.26
N ILE A 138 12.71 8.76 14.30
CA ILE A 138 11.66 7.76 14.21
C ILE A 138 10.32 8.48 14.02
N VAL A 139 9.69 8.29 12.87
CA VAL A 139 8.44 8.98 12.48
C VAL A 139 7.25 8.02 12.43
N GLY A 140 7.47 6.73 12.61
CA GLY A 140 6.43 5.73 12.58
C GLY A 140 6.88 4.37 13.06
N ALA A 141 5.92 3.47 13.19
CA ALA A 141 6.16 2.10 13.61
C ALA A 141 5.09 1.16 13.07
N GLY A 142 5.38 -0.14 13.10
CA GLY A 142 4.51 -1.17 12.60
C GLY A 142 4.70 -2.51 13.27
N GLU A 143 3.76 -3.40 13.03
CA GLU A 143 3.76 -4.77 13.54
C GLU A 143 3.60 -5.77 12.40
N THR A 144 4.15 -6.97 12.62
CA THR A 144 4.04 -8.09 11.68
C THR A 144 2.61 -8.63 11.64
N GLY A 145 2.34 -9.53 10.69
CA GLY A 145 1.09 -10.28 10.61
C GLY A 145 0.32 -10.02 9.32
N ALA A 146 0.81 -9.14 8.44
CA ALA A 146 0.24 -8.99 7.11
C ALA A 146 0.60 -10.20 6.25
N GLU A 147 -0.37 -10.67 5.47
CA GLU A 147 -0.17 -11.80 4.58
C GLU A 147 0.67 -11.40 3.35
N ARG A 148 1.66 -12.23 3.03
CA ARG A 148 2.64 -12.07 1.95
C ARG A 148 2.95 -13.40 1.28
N THR A 149 1.90 -14.01 0.74
CA THR A 149 2.01 -15.26 -0.02
C THR A 149 2.89 -15.10 -1.27
N ASP A 150 2.93 -13.91 -1.86
CA ASP A 150 3.86 -13.52 -2.92
C ASP A 150 5.33 -13.70 -2.50
N VAL A 151 5.69 -13.32 -1.27
CA VAL A 151 7.07 -13.46 -0.77
C VAL A 151 7.45 -14.92 -0.68
N THR A 152 6.63 -15.76 -0.04
CA THR A 152 6.92 -17.21 0.07
C THR A 152 6.94 -17.94 -1.28
N ALA A 153 6.21 -17.42 -2.28
CA ALA A 153 6.23 -17.97 -3.63
C ALA A 153 7.61 -17.75 -4.29
N VAL A 154 8.23 -16.59 -4.09
CA VAL A 154 9.50 -16.19 -4.70
C VAL A 154 10.73 -16.57 -3.84
N ARG A 155 10.64 -16.44 -2.51
CA ARG A 155 11.72 -16.62 -1.53
C ARG A 155 11.51 -17.89 -0.73
N LYS A 156 12.16 -18.99 -1.15
CA LYS A 156 12.02 -20.31 -0.50
C LYS A 156 12.64 -20.38 0.91
N ASP A 157 13.51 -19.45 1.25
CA ASP A 157 14.09 -19.27 2.59
C ASP A 157 13.08 -18.66 3.59
N VAL A 158 12.01 -18.03 3.11
CA VAL A 158 10.94 -17.44 3.92
C VAL A 158 9.76 -18.41 3.96
N THR A 159 9.49 -18.99 5.12
CA THR A 159 8.50 -20.09 5.24
C THR A 159 7.16 -19.68 5.84
N SER A 160 6.99 -18.41 6.23
CA SER A 160 5.73 -17.90 6.79
C SER A 160 5.06 -16.93 5.83
N HIS A 161 3.79 -17.16 5.56
CA HIS A 161 2.94 -16.22 4.83
C HIS A 161 2.67 -14.94 5.64
N LEU A 162 2.87 -14.95 6.96
CA LEU A 162 2.66 -13.80 7.85
C LEU A 162 3.94 -12.99 8.07
N THR A 163 4.85 -13.02 7.11
CA THR A 163 6.12 -12.25 7.12
C THR A 163 5.93 -10.76 6.84
N GLY A 164 4.74 -10.38 6.36
CA GLY A 164 4.42 -9.00 6.08
C GLY A 164 4.20 -8.18 7.34
N TRP A 165 4.42 -6.88 7.22
CA TRP A 165 4.14 -5.91 8.27
C TRP A 165 3.42 -4.69 7.74
N LEU A 166 2.63 -4.06 8.62
CA LEU A 166 1.98 -2.77 8.36
C LEU A 166 2.52 -1.74 9.33
N GLY A 167 3.07 -0.66 8.77
CA GLY A 167 3.59 0.48 9.52
C GLY A 167 2.80 1.74 9.27
N TYR A 168 2.77 2.62 10.25
CA TYR A 168 2.01 3.86 10.23
C TYR A 168 2.92 5.03 10.58
N THR A 169 2.84 6.11 9.82
CA THR A 169 3.58 7.36 10.10
C THR A 169 2.73 8.58 9.78
N ALA A 170 2.85 9.62 10.62
CA ALA A 170 2.25 10.92 10.37
C ALA A 170 2.99 11.72 9.27
N LYS A 171 4.16 11.26 8.83
CA LYS A 171 4.87 11.85 7.69
C LYS A 171 4.09 11.53 6.41
N THR A 172 3.74 12.55 5.64
CA THR A 172 2.91 12.41 4.43
C THR A 172 3.70 12.52 3.14
N ARG A 173 4.98 12.91 3.21
CA ARG A 173 5.86 13.16 2.05
C ARG A 173 7.33 12.98 2.40
N GLY A 174 8.15 12.71 1.39
CA GLY A 174 9.61 12.59 1.50
C GLY A 174 10.05 11.18 1.85
N GLU A 175 11.34 11.00 2.14
CA GLU A 175 11.93 9.66 2.31
C GLU A 175 11.65 9.07 3.69
N VAL A 176 11.39 7.77 3.72
CA VAL A 176 11.39 6.97 4.94
C VAL A 176 12.24 5.72 4.78
N ASP A 177 13.06 5.42 5.78
CA ASP A 177 13.79 4.16 5.90
C ASP A 177 13.04 3.22 6.84
N GLY A 178 12.91 1.96 6.43
CA GLY A 178 12.33 0.91 7.26
C GLY A 178 13.40 0.13 8.02
N TRP A 179 13.09 -0.19 9.28
CA TRP A 179 13.96 -0.96 10.17
C TRP A 179 13.17 -2.03 10.89
N ALA A 180 13.68 -3.25 10.98
CA ALA A 180 13.16 -4.25 11.90
C ALA A 180 13.95 -4.23 13.20
N LEU A 181 13.25 -4.28 14.33
CA LEU A 181 13.86 -4.42 15.65
C LEU A 181 14.17 -5.90 15.91
N MET A 182 15.44 -6.20 16.13
CA MET A 182 15.90 -7.56 16.41
C MET A 182 15.44 -8.03 17.81
N PRO A 183 15.40 -9.34 18.08
CA PRO A 183 14.94 -9.88 19.37
C PRO A 183 15.71 -9.40 20.61
N ASP A 184 16.92 -8.88 20.44
CA ASP A 184 17.70 -8.28 21.53
C ASP A 184 17.19 -6.90 21.99
N GLY A 185 16.24 -6.32 21.25
CA GLY A 185 15.63 -5.02 21.52
C GLY A 185 16.56 -3.82 21.37
N LYS A 186 17.77 -4.01 20.81
CA LYS A 186 18.81 -2.96 20.73
C LYS A 186 19.47 -2.84 19.36
N THR A 187 19.33 -3.88 18.54
CA THR A 187 19.89 -3.93 17.20
C THR A 187 18.77 -3.76 16.17
N LEU A 188 19.03 -2.95 15.14
CA LEU A 188 18.15 -2.82 13.99
C LEU A 188 18.70 -3.58 12.79
N CYS A 189 17.79 -4.12 12.00
CA CYS A 189 18.06 -4.64 10.66
C CYS A 189 17.46 -3.69 9.61
N PRO A 190 18.22 -3.27 8.58
CA PRO A 190 17.71 -2.39 7.53
C PRO A 190 16.73 -3.15 6.61
N LEU A 191 15.61 -2.50 6.28
CA LEU A 191 14.59 -3.01 5.36
C LEU A 191 14.47 -2.16 4.09
N GLY A 192 15.44 -1.29 3.79
CA GLY A 192 15.40 -0.42 2.63
C GLY A 192 14.58 0.86 2.84
N HIS A 193 14.39 1.60 1.75
CA HIS A 193 13.84 2.96 1.74
C HIS A 193 12.57 3.05 0.87
N LEU A 194 11.74 4.05 1.14
CA LEU A 194 10.53 4.36 0.38
C LEU A 194 10.31 5.87 0.33
N THR A 195 9.95 6.39 -0.84
CA THR A 195 9.50 7.78 -1.00
C THR A 195 7.99 7.89 -0.79
N LEU A 196 7.56 8.75 0.12
CA LEU A 196 6.16 9.09 0.39
C LEU A 196 5.66 10.26 -0.46
#